data_AF-A0A453RSY0-F1
#
_entry.id   AF-A0A453RSY0-F1
#
_cell.length_a   1.000
_cell.length_b   1.000
_cell.length_c   1.000
_cell.angle_alpha   90.00
_cell.angle_beta   90.00
_cell.angle_gamma   90.00
#
_symmetry.space_group_name_H-M   'P 1'
#
loop_
_entity.id
_entity.type
_entity.pdbx_description
1 polymer ?
#
loop_
_entity_poly.entity_id
_entity_poly.type
_entity_poly.pdbx_seq_one_letter_code
_entity_poly.pdbx_strand_id
1 'polypeptide(L)'
;MSMQYPLLFPYGEDGYHDELMCLPVSNASNQRQKVTMLEYYAYRLRDRPNDFKTPLRCKRLTQAYFVDGYCSVETFRIAFYCKPSFQRKYISSSFSCLADSVSKGITSGSSVGQRIILPSSFTGGPRYLYQNYQDSITICRKYGCPDLFVTFTSNAAWPEITEALSSIPGQEPSDRPDIVNRVFKMKLNILMDHI
;
A
#
# COMPACT_ATOMS: atom_id res chain seq x y z
N MET A 1 -16.66 -2.35 -5.51
CA MET A 1 -16.03 -1.17 -6.15
C MET A 1 -16.52 -0.93 -7.58
N SER A 2 -16.79 -1.97 -8.37
CA SER A 2 -17.38 -1.85 -9.71
C SER A 2 -18.66 -1.00 -9.75
N MET A 3 -19.63 -1.31 -8.88
CA MET A 3 -20.91 -0.58 -8.80
C MET A 3 -20.80 0.88 -8.33
N GLN A 4 -19.72 1.25 -7.64
CA GLN A 4 -19.48 2.63 -7.18
C GLN A 4 -18.86 3.50 -8.28
N TYR A 5 -18.15 2.88 -9.22
CA TYR A 5 -17.42 3.57 -10.29
C TYR A 5 -17.86 3.08 -11.69
N PRO A 6 -19.17 3.14 -12.04
CA PRO A 6 -19.67 2.55 -13.28
C PRO A 6 -18.97 3.10 -14.54
N LEU A 7 -18.55 4.37 -14.53
CA LEU A 7 -17.79 4.99 -15.61
C LEU A 7 -16.40 4.38 -15.81
N LEU A 8 -15.79 3.79 -14.78
CA LEU A 8 -14.50 3.09 -14.87
C LEU A 8 -14.66 1.63 -15.35
N PHE A 9 -15.89 1.12 -15.35
CA PHE A 9 -16.27 -0.23 -15.75
C PHE A 9 -17.32 -0.20 -16.86
N PRO A 10 -16.99 0.35 -18.06
CA PRO A 10 -17.97 0.57 -19.13
C PRO A 10 -18.57 -0.72 -19.69
N TYR A 11 -17.91 -1.86 -19.50
CA TYR A 11 -18.38 -3.19 -19.92
C TYR A 11 -19.17 -3.92 -18.82
N GLY A 12 -19.45 -3.28 -17.69
CA GLY A 12 -20.17 -3.91 -16.58
C GLY A 12 -19.38 -5.00 -15.86
N GLU A 13 -18.06 -4.88 -15.78
CA GLU A 13 -17.22 -5.87 -15.10
C GLU A 13 -17.48 -5.91 -13.58
N ASP A 14 -17.40 -7.11 -12.99
CA ASP A 14 -17.76 -7.34 -11.58
C ASP A 14 -16.81 -6.70 -10.55
N GLY A 15 -15.59 -6.35 -10.94
CA GLY A 15 -14.58 -5.82 -10.03
C GLY A 15 -13.84 -6.90 -9.23
N TYR A 16 -13.15 -6.50 -8.14
CA TYR A 16 -12.50 -7.45 -7.24
C TYR A 16 -13.51 -8.28 -6.45
N HIS A 17 -13.27 -9.59 -6.38
CA HIS A 17 -13.95 -10.54 -5.49
C HIS A 17 -13.00 -11.70 -5.13
N ASP A 18 -13.26 -12.39 -4.01
CA ASP A 18 -12.34 -13.38 -3.42
C ASP A 18 -12.23 -14.71 -4.18
N GLU A 19 -13.00 -14.88 -5.25
CA GLU A 19 -12.96 -16.06 -6.13
C GLU A 19 -12.11 -15.85 -7.38
N LEU A 20 -11.53 -14.66 -7.56
CA LEU A 20 -10.62 -14.36 -8.67
C LEU A 20 -9.39 -15.26 -8.62
N MET A 21 -9.20 -16.03 -9.69
CA MET A 21 -8.07 -16.93 -9.85
C MET A 21 -6.94 -16.30 -10.66
N CYS A 22 -5.70 -16.62 -10.28
CA CYS A 22 -4.53 -16.29 -11.05
C CYS A 22 -4.55 -17.07 -12.37
N LEU A 23 -4.08 -16.46 -13.45
CA LEU A 23 -3.86 -17.19 -14.70
C LEU A 23 -2.75 -18.23 -14.48
N PRO A 24 -2.90 -19.47 -14.99
CA PRO A 24 -1.88 -20.49 -14.85
C PRO A 24 -0.64 -20.06 -15.63
N VAL A 25 0.46 -19.80 -14.92
CA VAL A 25 1.76 -19.64 -15.57
C VAL A 25 2.43 -21.01 -15.59
N SER A 26 2.77 -21.49 -16.78
CA SER A 26 3.43 -22.77 -16.99
C SER A 26 4.69 -22.88 -16.10
N ASN A 27 4.76 -23.98 -15.33
CA ASN A 27 5.92 -24.48 -14.58
C ASN A 27 6.13 -24.06 -13.10
N ALA A 28 5.09 -23.77 -12.31
CA ALA A 28 5.26 -23.68 -10.86
C ALA A 28 4.30 -24.60 -10.08
N SER A 29 4.85 -25.58 -9.39
CA SER A 29 4.12 -26.59 -8.59
C SER A 29 3.49 -26.05 -7.29
N ASN A 30 3.70 -24.77 -6.95
CA ASN A 30 3.19 -24.13 -5.74
C ASN A 30 2.70 -22.69 -6.00
N GLN A 31 1.91 -22.48 -7.06
CA GLN A 31 1.31 -21.17 -7.31
C GLN A 31 0.07 -20.94 -6.43
N ARG A 32 0.01 -19.77 -5.80
CA ARG A 32 -1.20 -19.31 -5.11
C ARG A 32 -2.32 -19.16 -6.15
N GLN A 33 -3.40 -19.91 -5.95
CA GLN A 33 -4.51 -19.96 -6.91
C GLN A 33 -5.33 -18.67 -6.94
N LYS A 34 -5.44 -17.94 -5.82
CA LYS A 34 -6.26 -16.73 -5.69
C LYS A 34 -5.46 -15.44 -5.86
N VAL A 35 -6.04 -14.50 -6.59
CA VAL A 35 -5.54 -13.12 -6.77
C VAL A 35 -5.79 -12.33 -5.50
N THR A 36 -4.78 -11.60 -5.03
CA THR A 36 -4.98 -10.68 -3.90
C THR A 36 -5.57 -9.37 -4.36
N MET A 37 -6.29 -8.68 -3.47
CA MET A 37 -6.85 -7.36 -3.77
C MET A 37 -5.78 -6.36 -4.27
N LEU A 38 -4.58 -6.41 -3.69
CA LEU A 38 -3.45 -5.58 -4.12
C LEU A 38 -3.04 -5.89 -5.57
N GLU A 39 -2.93 -7.17 -5.93
CA GLU A 39 -2.57 -7.57 -7.29
C GLU A 39 -3.66 -7.21 -8.30
N TYR A 40 -4.93 -7.34 -7.92
CA TYR A 40 -6.04 -6.92 -8.76
C TYR A 40 -5.95 -5.44 -9.11
N TYR A 41 -5.78 -4.57 -8.10
CA TYR A 41 -5.63 -3.14 -8.35
C TYR A 41 -4.33 -2.83 -9.08
N ALA A 42 -3.20 -3.44 -8.72
CA ALA A 42 -1.94 -3.25 -9.42
C ALA A 42 -2.04 -3.65 -10.91
N TYR A 43 -2.72 -4.76 -11.20
CA TYR A 43 -3.02 -5.21 -12.55
C TYR A 43 -3.90 -4.19 -13.28
N ARG A 44 -5.01 -3.78 -12.69
CA ARG A 44 -5.97 -2.85 -13.32
C ARG A 44 -5.39 -1.47 -13.56
N LEU A 45 -4.49 -1.01 -12.69
CA LEU A 45 -3.84 0.29 -12.79
C LEU A 45 -2.53 0.26 -13.60
N ARG A 46 -2.14 -0.91 -14.12
CA ARG A 46 -0.95 -1.04 -14.95
C ARG A 46 -1.24 -0.65 -16.39
N ASP A 47 -0.47 0.33 -16.86
CA ASP A 47 -0.42 0.76 -18.25
C ASP A 47 0.02 -0.39 -19.20
N ARG A 48 -0.82 -0.74 -20.20
CA ARG A 48 -0.59 -1.84 -21.16
C ARG A 48 -0.91 -1.51 -22.62
N PRO A 49 -0.15 -2.09 -23.59
CA PRO A 49 -0.36 -2.14 -25.03
C PRO A 49 -1.76 -1.87 -25.60
N ASN A 50 -2.59 -2.86 -25.28
CA ASN A 50 -3.77 -3.27 -26.04
C ASN A 50 -5.04 -3.22 -25.19
N ASP A 51 -5.02 -2.43 -24.11
CA ASP A 51 -6.15 -2.29 -23.19
C ASP A 51 -6.66 -0.84 -23.22
N PHE A 52 -7.98 -0.67 -23.28
CA PHE A 52 -8.58 0.66 -23.18
C PHE A 52 -8.61 1.05 -21.71
N LYS A 53 -7.66 1.92 -21.33
CA LYS A 53 -7.33 2.23 -19.93
C LYS A 53 -8.32 3.20 -19.30
N THR A 54 -9.61 2.86 -19.29
CA THR A 54 -10.67 3.67 -18.68
C THR A 54 -10.29 4.14 -17.27
N PRO A 55 -9.78 3.25 -16.37
CA PRO A 55 -9.42 3.67 -15.02
C PRO A 55 -8.37 4.77 -14.96
N LEU A 56 -7.45 4.87 -15.92
CA LEU A 56 -6.34 5.85 -15.90
C LEU A 56 -6.63 7.13 -16.68
N ARG A 57 -7.79 7.23 -17.34
CA ARG A 57 -8.14 8.38 -18.20
C ARG A 57 -9.17 9.33 -17.58
N CYS A 58 -9.77 8.96 -16.46
CA CYS A 58 -10.87 9.71 -15.85
C CYS A 58 -10.44 10.79 -14.84
N LYS A 59 -9.17 11.23 -14.85
CA LYS A 59 -8.64 12.37 -14.08
C LYS A 59 -8.96 12.28 -12.58
N ARG A 60 -9.72 13.23 -12.03
CA ARG A 60 -10.15 13.24 -10.61
C ARG A 60 -10.89 11.97 -10.19
N LEU A 61 -11.66 11.35 -11.09
CA LEU A 61 -12.35 10.08 -10.80
C LEU A 61 -11.35 8.93 -10.61
N THR A 62 -10.27 8.93 -11.39
CA THR A 62 -9.15 7.99 -11.23
C THR A 62 -8.49 8.16 -9.86
N GLN A 63 -8.29 9.40 -9.41
CA GLN A 63 -7.70 9.66 -8.10
C GLN A 63 -8.58 9.16 -6.95
N ALA A 64 -9.90 9.38 -7.02
CA ALA A 64 -10.85 8.83 -6.05
C ALA A 64 -10.78 7.29 -6.02
N TYR A 65 -10.73 6.67 -7.20
CA TYR A 65 -10.58 5.22 -7.33
C TYR A 65 -9.27 4.69 -6.72
N PHE A 66 -8.15 5.43 -6.85
CA PHE A 66 -6.89 5.06 -6.19
C PHE A 66 -7.00 5.08 -4.67
N VAL A 67 -7.61 6.12 -4.11
CA VAL A 67 -7.77 6.28 -2.66
C VAL A 67 -8.66 5.18 -2.11
N ASP A 68 -9.81 4.94 -2.73
CA ASP A 68 -10.72 3.88 -2.28
C ASP A 68 -10.12 2.48 -2.46
N GLY A 69 -9.38 2.26 -3.55
CA GLY A 69 -8.63 1.03 -3.77
C GLY A 69 -7.59 0.79 -2.67
N TYR A 70 -6.83 1.82 -2.31
CA TYR A 70 -5.87 1.79 -1.20
C TYR A 70 -6.56 1.48 0.14
N CYS A 71 -7.64 2.20 0.47
CA CYS A 71 -8.41 1.96 1.69
C CYS A 71 -8.94 0.52 1.75
N SER A 72 -9.40 -0.02 0.63
CA SER A 72 -9.89 -1.40 0.56
C SER A 72 -8.78 -2.41 0.81
N VAL A 73 -7.60 -2.21 0.19
CA VAL A 73 -6.42 -3.06 0.40
C VAL A 73 -5.93 -2.99 1.85
N GLU A 74 -5.84 -1.79 2.43
CA GLU A 74 -5.43 -1.63 3.82
C GLU A 74 -6.44 -2.24 4.80
N THR A 75 -7.74 -2.12 4.52
CA THR A 75 -8.78 -2.80 5.31
C THR A 75 -8.59 -4.31 5.26
N PHE A 76 -8.30 -4.88 4.08
CA PHE A 76 -7.99 -6.30 3.94
C PHE A 76 -6.73 -6.72 4.71
N ARG A 77 -5.67 -5.90 4.68
CA ARG A 77 -4.43 -6.13 5.46
C ARG A 77 -4.70 -6.08 6.97
N ILE A 78 -5.44 -5.09 7.45
CA ILE A 78 -5.82 -4.97 8.86
C ILE A 78 -6.65 -6.19 9.27
N ALA A 79 -7.64 -6.59 8.47
CA ALA A 79 -8.46 -7.76 8.75
C ALA A 79 -7.61 -9.05 8.87
N PHE A 80 -6.56 -9.19 8.05
CA PHE A 80 -5.59 -10.27 8.20
C PHE A 80 -4.88 -10.25 9.55
N TYR A 81 -4.42 -9.08 10.00
CA TYR A 81 -3.78 -8.93 11.31
C TYR A 81 -4.76 -9.18 12.46
N CYS A 82 -6.03 -8.84 12.32
CA CYS A 82 -7.06 -9.08 13.33
C CYS A 82 -7.42 -10.57 13.50
N LYS A 83 -6.97 -11.47 12.60
CA LYS A 83 -7.28 -12.91 12.71
C LYS A 83 -6.74 -13.50 14.02
N PRO A 84 -7.52 -14.30 14.75
CA PRO A 84 -7.08 -14.91 16.00
C PRO A 84 -5.81 -15.75 15.85
N SER A 85 -5.66 -16.48 14.74
CA SER A 85 -4.48 -17.29 14.45
C SER A 85 -3.20 -16.45 14.30
N PHE A 86 -3.31 -15.24 13.74
CA PHE A 86 -2.19 -14.31 13.64
C PHE A 86 -1.89 -13.68 15.02
N GLN A 87 -2.93 -13.23 15.73
CA GLN A 87 -2.79 -12.60 17.04
C GLN A 87 -2.22 -13.55 18.11
N ARG A 88 -2.40 -14.88 17.98
CA ARG A 88 -1.73 -15.88 18.86
C ARG A 88 -0.21 -15.76 18.87
N LYS A 89 0.42 -15.27 17.79
CA LYS A 89 1.88 -15.04 17.73
C LYS A 89 2.31 -13.91 18.67
N TYR A 90 1.43 -12.93 18.88
CA TYR A 90 1.63 -11.86 19.84
C TYR A 90 1.06 -12.36 21.17
N ILE A 91 1.90 -13.13 21.87
CA ILE A 91 1.60 -13.74 23.16
C ILE A 91 0.96 -12.66 24.06
N SER A 92 -0.26 -12.94 24.50
CA SER A 92 -1.09 -12.35 25.57
C SER A 92 -0.72 -10.96 26.08
N SER A 93 -1.75 -10.13 26.32
CA SER A 93 -1.66 -8.86 27.07
C SER A 93 -0.52 -8.85 28.09
N SER A 94 0.39 -7.86 27.96
CA SER A 94 1.43 -7.64 28.97
C SER A 94 0.80 -7.61 30.36
N PHE A 95 1.47 -8.16 31.36
CA PHE A 95 1.00 -8.19 32.75
C PHE A 95 0.50 -6.81 33.23
N SER A 96 1.18 -5.73 32.80
CA SER A 96 0.75 -4.35 33.08
C SER A 96 -0.65 -4.02 32.52
N CYS A 97 -0.98 -4.49 31.31
CA CYS A 97 -2.29 -4.25 30.71
C CYS A 97 -3.41 -5.03 31.43
N LEU A 98 -3.10 -6.21 31.96
CA LEU A 98 -4.01 -6.97 32.81
C LEU A 98 -4.19 -6.30 34.17
N ALA A 99 -3.10 -5.89 34.82
CA ALA A 99 -3.11 -5.17 36.09
C ALA A 99 -3.90 -3.85 35.99
N ASP A 100 -3.73 -3.09 34.91
CA ASP A 100 -4.48 -1.85 34.64
C ASP A 100 -5.98 -2.10 34.44
N SER A 101 -6.35 -3.26 33.88
CA SER A 101 -7.75 -3.62 33.67
C SER A 101 -8.42 -4.01 34.99
N VAL A 102 -7.69 -4.75 35.84
CA VAL A 102 -8.13 -5.13 37.19
C VAL A 102 -8.22 -3.89 38.09
N SER A 103 -7.25 -2.97 38.03
CA SER A 103 -7.26 -1.73 38.83
C SER A 103 -8.41 -0.79 38.46
N LYS A 104 -8.87 -0.81 37.21
CA LYS A 104 -10.08 -0.11 36.74
C LYS A 104 -11.40 -0.80 37.15
N GLY A 105 -11.33 -1.88 37.95
CA GLY A 105 -12.51 -2.58 38.45
C GLY A 105 -13.16 -3.52 37.43
N ILE A 106 -12.47 -3.86 36.33
CA ILE A 106 -13.00 -4.80 35.35
C ILE A 106 -12.74 -6.23 35.85
N THR A 107 -13.79 -6.87 36.40
CA THR A 107 -13.72 -8.22 36.97
C THR A 107 -14.12 -9.32 35.99
N SER A 108 -14.81 -8.98 34.90
CA SER A 108 -15.18 -9.91 33.84
C SER A 108 -14.29 -9.71 32.61
N GLY A 109 -13.65 -10.80 32.16
CA GLY A 109 -12.80 -10.79 30.97
C GLY A 109 -13.55 -10.45 29.67
N SER A 110 -14.87 -10.61 29.63
CA SER A 110 -15.71 -10.23 28.48
C SER A 110 -15.85 -8.72 28.28
N SER A 111 -15.61 -7.93 29.33
CA SER A 111 -15.72 -6.47 29.32
C SER A 111 -14.42 -5.79 28.90
N VAL A 112 -13.29 -6.49 28.99
CA VAL A 112 -11.99 -6.04 28.50
C VAL A 112 -11.94 -6.40 27.02
N GLY A 113 -12.25 -5.44 26.14
CA GLY A 113 -12.13 -5.64 24.69
C GLY A 113 -10.77 -6.26 24.33
N GLN A 114 -10.74 -7.14 23.32
CA GLN A 114 -9.51 -7.84 22.97
C GLN A 114 -8.53 -6.88 22.29
N ARG A 115 -7.37 -6.65 22.90
CA ARG A 115 -6.31 -5.80 22.33
C ARG A 115 -5.71 -6.48 21.09
N ILE A 116 -5.86 -5.84 19.92
CA ILE A 116 -5.21 -6.26 18.69
C ILE A 116 -3.84 -5.60 18.60
N ILE A 117 -2.81 -6.42 18.42
CA ILE A 117 -1.43 -5.95 18.26
C ILE A 117 -1.10 -5.91 16.78
N LEU A 118 -0.90 -4.71 16.24
CA LEU A 118 -0.35 -4.52 14.90
C LEU A 118 1.19 -4.63 14.97
N PRO A 119 1.81 -5.44 14.09
CA PRO A 119 3.25 -5.61 14.07
C PRO A 119 4.01 -4.42 13.50
N SER A 120 5.35 -4.42 13.64
CA SER A 120 6.23 -3.46 12.94
C SER A 120 6.18 -3.61 11.41
N SER A 121 5.74 -4.77 10.89
CA SER A 121 5.51 -4.97 9.45
C SER A 121 4.26 -4.26 8.90
N PHE A 122 3.40 -3.73 9.77
CA PHE A 122 2.29 -2.88 9.36
C PHE A 122 2.77 -1.43 9.19
N THR A 123 3.02 -1.05 7.94
CA THR A 123 3.50 0.29 7.55
C THR A 123 2.58 1.39 8.09
N GLY A 124 3.17 2.45 8.64
CA GLY A 124 2.42 3.59 9.21
C GLY A 124 1.89 3.36 10.64
N GLY A 125 1.97 2.14 11.18
CA GLY A 125 1.62 1.88 12.58
C GLY A 125 2.68 2.41 13.57
N PRO A 126 2.34 2.57 14.86
CA PRO A 126 3.29 3.02 15.88
C PRO A 126 4.55 2.13 15.96
N ARG A 127 4.38 0.81 15.93
CA ARG A 127 5.51 -0.13 16.00
C ARG A 127 6.42 -0.07 14.78
N TYR A 128 5.88 0.25 13.60
CA TYR A 128 6.67 0.47 12.39
C TYR A 128 7.59 1.69 12.57
N LEU A 129 7.06 2.79 13.09
CA LEU A 129 7.85 4.00 13.35
C LEU A 129 8.91 3.76 14.43
N TYR A 130 8.57 3.07 15.52
CA TYR A 130 9.54 2.70 16.56
C TYR A 130 10.65 1.80 16.03
N GLN A 131 10.34 0.81 15.19
CA GLN A 131 11.34 -0.04 14.56
C GLN A 131 12.29 0.79 13.67
N ASN A 132 11.75 1.65 12.80
CA ASN A 132 12.57 2.50 11.93
C ASN A 132 13.51 3.42 12.72
N TYR A 133 13.07 3.92 13.88
CA TYR A 133 13.90 4.71 14.78
C TYR A 133 15.02 3.88 15.44
N GLN A 134 14.72 2.66 15.88
CA GLN A 134 15.73 1.76 16.42
C GLN A 134 16.76 1.36 15.36
N ASP A 135 16.30 1.10 14.14
CA ASP A 135 17.15 0.76 13.00
C ASP A 135 18.05 1.96 12.64
N SER A 136 17.53 3.19 12.62
CA SER A 136 18.33 4.39 12.35
C SER A 136 19.40 4.62 13.41
N ILE A 137 19.10 4.47 14.71
CA ILE A 137 20.11 4.52 15.77
C ILE A 137 21.18 3.45 15.58
N THR A 138 20.76 2.25 15.19
CA THR A 138 21.68 1.12 14.99
C THR A 138 22.63 1.39 13.82
N ILE A 139 22.12 1.99 12.72
CA ILE A 139 22.93 2.46 11.60
C ILE A 139 23.94 3.52 12.08
N CYS A 140 23.48 4.54 12.84
CA CYS A 140 24.36 5.59 13.35
C CYS A 140 25.46 5.05 14.29
N ARG A 141 25.13 4.05 15.12
CA ARG A 141 26.12 3.40 16.00
C ARG A 141 27.17 2.62 15.22
N LYS A 142 26.77 1.98 14.10
CA LYS A 142 27.66 1.13 13.30
C LYS A 142 28.53 1.94 12.33
N TYR A 143 27.95 2.95 11.68
CA TYR A 143 28.60 3.68 10.59
C TYR A 143 28.93 5.14 10.92
N GLY A 144 28.55 5.63 12.11
CA GLY A 144 28.69 7.03 12.50
C GLY A 144 27.45 7.86 12.18
N CYS A 145 27.45 9.12 12.63
CA CYS A 145 26.37 10.05 12.34
C CYS A 145 26.34 10.38 10.83
N PRO A 146 25.15 10.61 10.24
CA PRO A 146 25.06 11.02 8.85
C PRO A 146 25.67 12.43 8.65
N ASP A 147 26.51 12.58 7.63
CA ASP A 147 27.13 13.86 7.28
C ASP A 147 26.23 14.76 6.43
N LEU A 148 25.35 14.15 5.61
CA LEU A 148 24.50 14.85 4.65
C LEU A 148 23.02 14.52 4.87
N PHE A 149 22.19 15.56 4.80
CA PHE A 149 20.74 15.44 4.72
C PHE A 149 20.27 15.98 3.36
N VAL A 150 19.96 15.08 2.43
CA VAL A 150 19.58 15.44 1.06
C VAL A 150 18.06 15.31 0.90
N THR A 151 17.42 16.41 0.49
CA THR A 151 16.01 16.40 0.11
C THR A 151 15.91 16.36 -1.41
N PHE A 152 15.29 15.31 -1.96
CA PHE A 152 15.02 15.20 -3.39
C PHE A 152 13.52 15.38 -3.65
N THR A 153 13.16 16.41 -4.43
CA THR A 153 11.78 16.76 -4.73
C THR A 153 11.44 16.46 -6.19
N SER A 154 10.21 16.02 -6.44
CA SER A 154 9.71 15.82 -7.79
C SER A 154 9.41 17.15 -8.47
N ASN A 155 9.68 17.25 -9.78
CA ASN A 155 9.28 18.39 -10.60
C ASN A 155 8.31 17.94 -11.69
N ALA A 156 7.10 18.49 -11.71
CA ALA A 156 6.08 18.17 -12.72
C ALA A 156 6.46 18.60 -14.15
N ALA A 157 7.39 19.55 -14.29
CA ALA A 157 7.89 20.04 -15.57
C ALA A 157 9.07 19.24 -16.15
N TRP A 158 9.39 18.07 -15.57
CA TRP A 158 10.43 17.22 -16.16
C TRP A 158 10.06 16.77 -17.58
N PRO A 159 11.03 16.78 -18.51
CA PRO A 159 10.76 16.46 -19.91
C PRO A 159 10.18 15.05 -20.08
N GLU A 160 10.62 14.08 -19.28
CA GLU A 160 10.10 12.72 -19.33
C GLU A 160 8.61 12.62 -18.95
N ILE A 161 8.14 13.50 -18.06
CA ILE A 161 6.72 13.58 -17.72
C ILE A 161 5.95 14.20 -18.88
N THR A 162 6.43 15.31 -19.43
CA THR A 162 5.77 15.97 -20.57
C THR A 162 5.73 15.09 -21.81
N GLU A 163 6.80 14.34 -22.08
CA GLU A 163 6.90 13.40 -23.19
C GLU A 163 5.92 12.23 -22.99
N ALA A 164 5.88 11.64 -21.79
CA ALA A 164 4.93 10.57 -21.49
C ALA A 164 3.47 11.02 -21.64
N LEU A 165 3.16 12.24 -21.20
CA LEU A 165 1.82 12.82 -21.32
C LEU A 165 1.47 13.24 -22.74
N SER A 166 2.44 13.54 -23.61
CA SER A 166 2.18 13.91 -25.00
C SER A 166 1.42 12.81 -25.77
N SER A 167 1.63 11.54 -25.38
CA SER A 167 0.90 10.38 -25.91
C SER A 167 -0.54 10.25 -25.41
N ILE A 168 -0.97 11.06 -24.43
CA ILE A 168 -2.25 10.95 -23.73
C ILE A 168 -2.97 12.30 -23.72
N PRO A 169 -3.81 12.59 -24.73
CA PRO A 169 -4.35 13.92 -24.92
C PRO A 169 -5.22 14.38 -23.73
N GLY A 170 -5.02 15.63 -23.32
CA GLY A 170 -5.84 16.31 -22.33
C GLY A 170 -5.61 15.90 -20.87
N GLN A 171 -4.52 15.19 -20.55
CA GLN A 171 -4.13 14.86 -19.17
C GLN A 171 -3.04 15.81 -18.68
N GLU A 172 -3.17 16.25 -17.43
CA GLU A 172 -2.14 17.03 -16.74
C GLU A 172 -1.27 16.12 -15.84
N PRO A 173 -0.06 16.55 -15.43
CA PRO A 173 0.76 15.79 -14.48
C PRO A 173 0.01 15.44 -13.18
N SER A 174 -0.89 16.30 -12.72
CA SER A 174 -1.76 16.04 -11.56
C SER A 174 -2.73 14.88 -11.77
N ASP A 175 -3.18 14.67 -13.01
CA ASP A 175 -4.13 13.60 -13.34
C ASP A 175 -3.45 12.23 -13.42
N ARG A 176 -2.13 12.20 -13.65
CA ARG A 176 -1.30 11.00 -13.81
C ARG A 176 -0.18 10.90 -12.77
N PRO A 177 -0.52 10.79 -11.46
CA PRO A 177 0.48 10.65 -10.41
C PRO A 177 1.31 9.37 -10.55
N ASP A 178 0.82 8.35 -11.25
CA ASP A 178 1.57 7.13 -11.58
C ASP A 178 2.79 7.43 -12.48
N ILE A 179 2.65 8.33 -13.46
CA ILE A 179 3.75 8.76 -14.34
C ILE A 179 4.75 9.59 -13.53
N VAL A 180 4.27 10.57 -12.77
CA VAL A 180 5.11 11.43 -11.93
C VAL A 180 5.93 10.59 -10.94
N ASN A 181 5.29 9.63 -10.26
CA ASN A 181 5.97 8.76 -9.30
C ASN A 181 7.02 7.85 -9.96
N ARG A 182 6.78 7.36 -11.18
CA ARG A 182 7.76 6.56 -11.94
C ARG A 182 8.97 7.40 -12.34
N VAL A 183 8.75 8.60 -12.89
CA VAL A 183 9.84 9.51 -13.26
C VAL A 183 10.63 9.92 -12.04
N PHE A 184 9.96 10.27 -10.93
CA PHE A 184 10.61 10.53 -9.65
C PHE A 184 11.50 9.37 -9.22
N LYS A 185 11.01 8.13 -9.27
CA LYS A 185 11.79 6.96 -8.89
C LYS A 185 13.00 6.74 -9.82
N MET A 186 12.85 6.96 -11.12
CA MET A 186 13.97 6.87 -12.08
C MET A 186 15.03 7.93 -11.78
N LYS A 187 14.63 9.19 -11.59
CA LYS A 187 15.55 10.29 -11.25
C LYS A 187 16.23 10.10 -9.90
N LEU A 188 15.50 9.59 -8.91
CA LEU A 188 16.06 9.24 -7.60
C LEU A 188 17.10 8.14 -7.73
N ASN A 189 16.85 7.10 -8.53
CA ASN A 189 17.84 6.04 -8.74
C ASN A 189 19.12 6.60 -9.39
N ILE A 190 18.98 7.47 -10.40
CA ILE A 190 20.14 8.15 -11.01
C ILE A 190 20.92 8.96 -9.97
N LEU A 191 20.23 9.69 -9.09
CA LEU A 191 20.89 10.41 -8.00
C LEU A 191 21.62 9.47 -7.04
N MET A 192 21.02 8.34 -6.68
CA MET A 192 21.65 7.33 -5.81
C MET A 192 22.86 6.64 -6.46
N ASP A 193 22.89 6.53 -7.79
CA ASP A 193 24.05 5.98 -8.52
C ASP A 193 25.21 6.98 -8.61
N HIS A 194 24.95 8.28 -8.41
CA HIS A 194 25.93 9.36 -8.50
C HIS A 194 26.54 9.77 -7.15
N ILE A 195 25.94 9.35 -6.03
CA ILE A 195 26.39 9.62 -4.66
C ILE A 195 27.10 8.38 -4.11
#